data_AF-A0A919WZT1-F1
#
_entry.id   AF-A0A919WZT1-F1
#
_cell.length_a   1.000
_cell.length_b   1.000
_cell.length_c   1.000
_cell.angle_alpha   90.00
_cell.angle_beta   90.00
_cell.angle_gamma   90.00
#
_symmetry.space_group_name_H-M   'P 1'
#
loop_
_entity.id
_entity.type
_entity.pdbx_description
1 polymer ?
#
loop_
_entity_poly.entity_id
_entity_poly.type
_entity_poly.pdbx_seq_one_letter_code
_entity_poly.pdbx_strand_id
1 'polypeptide(L)'
;MSSMNLFKGKLVIDIVAAVKTSDEKTMTDEAHEGFTPELTNEIMALLGAKGYICQTFGVTLENKGVAYDVELELIEKEKQESTRRAESVYNKANRITIKLD
;
A
#
# COMPACT_ATOMS: atom_id res chain seq x y z
N MET A 1 -9.01 37.41 -11.30
CA MET A 1 -8.86 36.01 -10.83
C MET A 1 -7.64 35.43 -11.51
N SER A 2 -6.71 34.86 -10.74
CA SER A 2 -5.59 34.13 -11.34
C SER A 2 -6.14 32.85 -11.96
N SER A 3 -5.95 32.66 -13.26
CA SER A 3 -6.36 31.42 -13.94
C SER A 3 -5.38 30.31 -13.56
N MET A 4 -5.86 29.28 -12.87
CA MET A 4 -5.07 28.08 -12.60
C MET A 4 -5.42 26.98 -13.60
N ASN A 5 -4.40 26.25 -14.06
CA ASN A 5 -4.59 25.07 -14.90
C ASN A 5 -4.88 23.86 -14.00
N LEU A 6 -5.92 23.10 -14.34
CA LEU A 6 -6.31 21.88 -13.64
C LEU A 6 -5.69 20.66 -14.34
N PHE A 7 -4.99 19.83 -13.57
CA PHE A 7 -4.46 18.54 -14.05
C PHE A 7 -5.21 17.40 -13.36
N LYS A 8 -5.57 16.36 -14.12
CA LYS A 8 -6.30 15.19 -13.64
C LYS A 8 -5.68 13.93 -14.22
N GLY A 9 -5.45 12.92 -13.37
CA GLY A 9 -4.84 11.64 -13.75
C GLY A 9 -5.13 10.56 -12.71
N LYS A 10 -4.40 9.44 -12.80
CA LYS A 10 -4.46 8.32 -11.86
C LYS A 10 -3.05 7.99 -11.37
N LEU A 11 -2.92 7.61 -10.10
CA LEU A 11 -1.73 6.95 -9.58
C LEU A 11 -1.88 5.44 -9.79
N VAL A 12 -0.86 4.80 -10.34
CA VAL A 12 -0.80 3.35 -10.53
C VAL A 12 0.42 2.83 -9.78
N ILE A 13 0.21 1.80 -8.97
CA ILE A 13 1.25 1.13 -8.20
C ILE A 13 1.15 -0.35 -8.54
N ASP A 14 2.20 -0.91 -9.11
CA ASP A 14 2.27 -2.34 -9.41
C ASP A 14 2.55 -3.12 -8.13
N ILE A 15 1.72 -4.13 -7.87
CA ILE A 15 1.76 -4.96 -6.67
C ILE A 15 1.59 -6.42 -7.04
N VAL A 16 2.16 -7.31 -6.22
CA VAL A 16 2.01 -8.77 -6.34
C VAL A 16 1.85 -9.36 -4.93
N ALA A 17 0.98 -10.36 -4.83
CA ALA A 17 0.75 -11.11 -3.59
C ALA A 17 0.63 -12.59 -3.92
N ALA A 18 1.11 -13.44 -3.00
CA ALA A 18 0.91 -14.87 -3.06
C ALA A 18 -0.10 -15.30 -1.99
N VAL A 19 -1.06 -16.14 -2.38
CA VAL A 19 -2.09 -16.71 -1.50
C VAL A 19 -1.96 -18.23 -1.47
N LYS A 20 -2.37 -18.87 -0.37
CA LYS A 20 -2.15 -20.32 -0.16
C LYS A 20 -3.32 -21.18 -0.64
N THR A 21 -4.51 -20.59 -0.73
CA THR A 21 -5.72 -21.29 -1.15
C THR A 21 -5.81 -21.45 -2.68
N SER A 22 -6.53 -22.48 -3.12
CA SER A 22 -6.84 -22.73 -4.53
C SER A 22 -8.31 -22.45 -4.88
N ASP A 23 -9.11 -22.03 -3.91
CA ASP A 23 -10.50 -21.60 -4.12
C ASP A 23 -10.54 -20.15 -4.61
N GLU A 24 -11.05 -19.91 -5.81
CA GLU A 24 -10.94 -18.60 -6.50
C GLU A 24 -11.56 -17.44 -5.72
N LYS A 25 -12.70 -17.67 -5.07
CA LYS A 25 -13.34 -16.64 -4.23
C LYS A 25 -12.47 -16.32 -3.02
N THR A 26 -12.03 -17.34 -2.29
CA THR A 26 -11.15 -17.17 -1.14
C THR A 26 -9.80 -16.56 -1.53
N MET A 27 -9.24 -16.92 -2.69
CA MET A 27 -8.01 -16.34 -3.23
C MET A 27 -8.15 -14.84 -3.44
N THR A 28 -9.28 -14.41 -4.01
CA THR A 28 -9.56 -12.99 -4.25
C THR A 28 -9.66 -12.23 -2.94
N ASP A 29 -10.38 -12.77 -1.95
CA ASP A 29 -10.54 -12.15 -0.65
C ASP A 29 -9.18 -12.05 0.09
N GLU A 30 -8.40 -13.14 0.14
CA GLU A 30 -7.04 -13.16 0.74
C GLU A 30 -6.09 -12.18 0.05
N ALA A 31 -6.11 -12.10 -1.28
CA ALA A 31 -5.25 -11.19 -2.03
C ALA A 31 -5.51 -9.73 -1.69
N HIS A 32 -6.77 -9.37 -1.37
CA HIS A 32 -7.16 -8.00 -1.04
C HIS A 32 -7.18 -7.68 0.46
N GLU A 33 -7.03 -8.68 1.34
CA GLU A 33 -7.16 -8.53 2.80
C GLU A 33 -6.21 -7.45 3.38
N GLY A 34 -5.01 -7.31 2.81
CA GLY A 34 -4.02 -6.32 3.24
C GLY A 34 -4.40 -4.86 3.00
N PHE A 35 -5.43 -4.57 2.20
CA PHE A 35 -5.88 -3.21 1.89
C PHE A 35 -6.94 -2.71 2.87
N THR A 36 -6.53 -2.59 4.13
CA THR A 36 -7.42 -2.14 5.20
C THR A 36 -7.80 -0.65 5.05
N PRO A 37 -8.92 -0.22 5.66
CA PRO A 37 -9.28 1.20 5.70
C PRO A 37 -8.16 2.09 6.26
N GLU A 38 -7.40 1.61 7.25
CA GLU A 38 -6.27 2.35 7.84
C GLU A 38 -5.19 2.64 6.80
N LEU A 39 -4.72 1.61 6.08
CA LEU A 39 -3.69 1.77 5.05
C LEU A 39 -4.14 2.72 3.94
N THR A 40 -5.38 2.55 3.46
CA THR A 40 -5.93 3.40 2.39
C THR A 40 -6.08 4.85 2.84
N ASN A 41 -6.53 5.10 4.07
CA ASN A 41 -6.61 6.43 4.66
C ASN A 41 -5.24 7.08 4.81
N GLU A 42 -4.22 6.34 5.24
CA GLU A 42 -2.85 6.86 5.36
C GLU A 42 -2.30 7.31 3.99
N ILE A 43 -2.46 6.49 2.95
CA ILE A 43 -2.03 6.83 1.59
C ILE A 43 -2.77 8.10 1.11
N MET A 44 -4.09 8.15 1.28
CA MET A 44 -4.90 9.31 0.88
C MET A 44 -4.50 10.59 1.65
N ALA A 45 -4.20 10.48 2.94
CA ALA A 45 -3.74 11.61 3.75
C ALA A 45 -2.37 12.13 3.29
N LEU A 46 -1.43 11.23 2.99
CA LEU A 46 -0.10 11.59 2.48
C LEU A 46 -0.18 12.28 1.12
N LEU A 47 -1.04 11.80 0.21
CA LEU A 47 -1.30 12.45 -1.08
C LEU A 47 -1.98 13.81 -0.89
N GLY A 48 -2.97 13.89 0.01
CA GLY A 48 -3.65 15.13 0.39
C GLY A 48 -2.70 16.20 0.91
N ALA A 49 -1.74 15.82 1.76
CA ALA A 49 -0.70 16.72 2.28
C ALA A 49 0.23 17.28 1.19
N LYS A 50 0.25 16.67 -0.01
CA LYS A 50 0.97 17.16 -1.20
C LYS A 50 0.09 17.93 -2.20
N GLY A 51 -1.18 18.15 -1.87
CA GLY A 51 -2.13 18.90 -2.69
C GLY A 51 -2.95 18.06 -3.67
N TYR A 52 -2.88 16.72 -3.58
CA TYR A 52 -3.70 15.83 -4.41
C TYR A 52 -5.04 15.53 -3.76
N ILE A 53 -6.13 15.65 -4.52
CA ILE A 53 -7.47 15.27 -4.05
C ILE A 53 -7.73 13.81 -4.43
N CYS A 54 -7.78 12.93 -3.43
CA CYS A 54 -8.16 11.52 -3.59
C CYS A 54 -9.62 11.36 -3.15
N GLN A 55 -10.53 11.03 -4.08
CA GLN A 55 -11.94 10.80 -3.75
C GLN A 55 -12.24 9.32 -3.47
N THR A 56 -11.51 8.43 -4.12
CA THR A 56 -11.64 6.98 -3.99
C THR A 56 -10.26 6.34 -4.04
N PHE A 57 -10.13 5.21 -3.36
CA PHE A 57 -8.97 4.32 -3.46
C PHE A 57 -9.48 2.98 -3.97
N GLY A 58 -8.83 2.43 -5.00
CA GLY A 58 -9.24 1.18 -5.62
C GLY A 58 -8.02 0.30 -5.85
N VAL A 59 -8.20 -0.99 -5.60
CA VAL A 59 -7.18 -2.02 -5.81
C VAL A 59 -7.80 -3.11 -6.66
N THR A 60 -7.01 -3.65 -7.58
CA THR A 60 -7.44 -4.75 -8.44
C THR A 60 -6.28 -5.73 -8.54
N LEU A 61 -6.38 -6.83 -7.80
CA LEU A 61 -5.50 -7.97 -7.92
C LEU A 61 -6.22 -9.08 -8.68
N GLU A 62 -5.60 -9.55 -9.76
CA GLU A 62 -6.13 -10.61 -10.60
C GLU A 62 -5.29 -11.87 -10.42
N ASN A 63 -5.93 -13.04 -10.47
CA ASN A 63 -5.21 -14.31 -10.49
C ASN A 63 -4.34 -14.41 -11.77
N LYS A 64 -3.02 -14.52 -11.61
CA LYS A 64 -2.06 -14.70 -12.71
C LYS A 64 -1.54 -16.13 -12.85
N GLY A 65 -2.08 -17.08 -12.08
CA GLY A 65 -1.70 -18.48 -12.08
C GLY A 65 -0.88 -18.86 -10.85
N VAL A 66 -0.19 -20.01 -10.95
CA VAL A 66 0.61 -20.56 -9.87
C VAL A 66 1.95 -19.84 -9.79
N ALA A 67 2.30 -19.35 -8.60
CA ALA A 67 3.61 -18.78 -8.33
C ALA A 67 4.67 -19.89 -8.24
N TYR A 68 5.83 -19.65 -8.85
CA TYR A 68 7.00 -20.53 -8.74
C TYR A 68 7.75 -20.28 -7.43
N ASP A 69 8.53 -21.27 -6.97
CA ASP A 69 9.29 -21.18 -5.71
C ASP A 69 10.16 -19.91 -5.63
N VAL A 70 10.81 -19.53 -6.73
CA VAL A 70 11.63 -18.30 -6.80
C VAL A 70 10.82 -17.02 -6.58
N GLU A 71 9.58 -16.98 -7.04
CA GLU A 71 8.68 -15.82 -6.84
C GLU A 71 8.22 -15.77 -5.38
N LEU A 72 7.90 -16.92 -4.80
CA LEU A 72 7.52 -17.03 -3.39
C LEU A 72 8.65 -16.59 -2.45
N GLU A 73 9.88 -17.03 -2.72
CA GLU A 73 11.07 -16.63 -1.96
C GLU A 73 11.30 -15.11 -2.05
N LEU A 74 11.14 -14.52 -3.24
CA LEU A 74 11.29 -13.09 -3.44
C LEU A 74 10.22 -12.31 -2.68
N ILE A 75 8.94 -12.72 -2.79
CA ILE A 75 7.82 -12.08 -2.09
C ILE A 75 8.05 -12.10 -0.58
N GLU A 76 8.44 -13.24 -0.02
CA GLU A 76 8.66 -13.36 1.43
C GLU A 76 9.85 -12.49 1.89
N LYS A 77 10.94 -12.47 1.12
CA LYS A 77 12.09 -11.60 1.41
C LYS A 77 11.70 -10.12 1.41
N GLU A 78 11.02 -9.66 0.36
CA GLU A 78 10.59 -8.26 0.24
C GLU A 78 9.58 -7.87 1.32
N LYS A 79 8.69 -8.79 1.69
CA LYS A 79 7.76 -8.61 2.81
C LYS A 79 8.52 -8.37 4.12
N GLN A 80 9.49 -9.22 4.45
CA GLN A 80 10.29 -9.06 5.69
C GLN A 80 11.09 -7.76 5.71
N GLU A 81 11.72 -7.39 4.59
CA GLU A 81 12.43 -6.10 4.49
C GLU A 81 11.48 -4.91 4.66
N SER A 82 10.30 -4.99 4.04
CA SER A 82 9.29 -3.93 4.10
C SER A 82 8.68 -3.79 5.48
N THR A 83 8.42 -4.89 6.20
CA THR A 83 7.97 -4.86 7.61
C THR A 83 8.97 -4.12 8.48
N ARG A 84 10.27 -4.43 8.38
CA ARG A 84 11.31 -3.72 9.15
C ARG A 84 11.36 -2.23 8.82
N ARG A 85 11.17 -1.85 7.55
CA ARG A 85 11.12 -0.45 7.12
C ARG A 85 9.89 0.25 7.70
N ALA A 86 8.71 -0.37 7.64
CA ALA A 86 7.47 0.18 8.19
C ALA A 86 7.59 0.41 9.71
N GLU A 87 8.07 -0.58 10.45
CA GLU A 87 8.34 -0.45 11.89
C GLU A 87 9.30 0.70 12.18
N SER A 88 10.36 0.87 11.38
CA SER A 88 11.29 2.00 11.52
C SER A 88 10.60 3.36 11.34
N VAL A 89 9.69 3.47 10.37
CA VAL A 89 8.92 4.70 10.11
C VAL A 89 7.98 5.02 11.26
N TYR A 90 7.15 4.06 11.69
CA TYR A 90 6.22 4.27 12.81
C TYR A 90 6.96 4.53 14.12
N ASN A 91 8.07 3.85 14.38
CA ASN A 91 8.89 4.11 15.57
C ASN A 91 9.50 5.52 15.58
N LYS A 92 9.88 6.06 14.42
CA LYS A 92 10.33 7.46 14.30
C LYS A 92 9.19 8.43 14.58
N ALA A 93 8.00 8.17 14.05
CA ALA A 93 6.81 8.99 14.29
C ALA A 93 6.41 9.01 15.78
N ASN A 94 6.62 7.89 16.50
CA ASN A 94 6.31 7.75 17.92
C ASN A 94 7.37 8.35 18.87
N ARG A 95 8.49 8.89 18.37
CA ARG A 95 9.47 9.59 19.21
C ARG A 95 8.94 10.99 19.55
N ILE A 96 8.46 11.14 20.77
CA ILE A 96 8.15 12.45 21.36
C ILE A 96 9.45 13.26 21.40
N THR A 97 9.53 14.33 20.61
CA THR A 97 10.61 15.32 20.74
C THR A 97 10.26 16.22 21.92
N ILE A 98 10.74 15.86 23.11
CA ILE A 98 10.66 16.74 24.28
C ILE A 98 11.79 17.76 24.12
N LYS A 99 11.44 19.02 23.82
CA LYS A 99 12.38 20.13 24.01
C LYS A 99 12.45 20.41 25.51
N LEU A 100 13.65 20.28 26.06
CA LEU A 100 13.95 20.78 27.40
C LEU A 100 14.42 22.22 27.20
N ASP A 101 13.56 23.17 27.57
CA ASP A 101 13.88 24.60 27.61
C ASP A 101 14.73 24.93 28.85
#